data_AF-A0A2E7VGC5-F1
#
_entry.id   AF-A0A2E7VGC5-F1
#
_cell.length_a   1.000
_cell.length_b   1.000
_cell.length_c   1.000
_cell.angle_alpha   90.00
_cell.angle_beta   90.00
_cell.angle_gamma   90.00
#
_symmetry.space_group_name_H-M   'P 1'
#
loop_
_entity.id
_entity.type
_entity.pdbx_description
1 polymer ?
#
loop_
_entity_poly.entity_id
_entity_poly.type
_entity_poly.pdbx_seq_one_letter_code
_entity_poly.pdbx_strand_id
1 'polypeptide(L)'
;MKNKIITSVVAVAVMAWSLGGVQAQESKKTDKAEAAKEAFEQDSSSKDRRARIMRAFDRNKDGDLDEEERGALRRYIEARSSRLGEEKNRDDKIKVPKDYDPKKRYPFILSLHGYGSSSRGQLRFFPLEELAEKHDFIYSAPDAVDRSWNATEACCDWRGKVDDSKYLRGLIESAVKKY
;
A
#
# COMPACT_ATOMS: atom_id res chain seq x y z
N MET A 1 5.75 65.54 -19.40
CA MET A 1 7.07 66.04 -18.94
C MET A 1 7.29 65.65 -17.48
N LYS A 2 8.53 65.27 -17.16
CA LYS A 2 9.13 64.98 -15.83
C LYS A 2 9.21 63.50 -15.43
N ASN A 3 10.28 62.87 -15.94
CA ASN A 3 11.00 61.77 -15.30
C ASN A 3 11.43 62.14 -13.88
N LYS A 4 11.33 61.20 -12.93
CA LYS A 4 12.26 61.10 -11.80
C LYS A 4 12.55 59.63 -11.49
N ILE A 5 13.80 59.27 -11.77
CA ILE A 5 14.53 58.09 -11.31
C ILE A 5 14.90 58.35 -9.84
N ILE A 6 14.54 57.45 -8.90
CA ILE A 6 15.23 57.27 -7.61
C ILE A 6 15.07 55.78 -7.23
N THR A 7 16.00 54.92 -7.63
CA THR A 7 17.13 54.41 -6.82
C THR A 7 16.69 53.46 -5.70
N SER A 8 16.86 52.18 -6.01
CA SER A 8 16.84 51.04 -5.10
C SER A 8 17.83 51.24 -3.95
N VAL A 9 17.37 51.13 -2.71
CA VAL A 9 18.23 50.88 -1.54
C VAL A 9 17.77 49.56 -0.95
N VAL A 10 18.48 48.50 -1.32
CA VAL A 10 18.41 47.21 -0.64
C VAL A 10 19.14 47.39 0.68
N ALA A 11 18.39 47.57 1.77
CA ALA A 11 18.92 47.41 3.11
C ALA A 11 19.03 45.91 3.40
N VAL A 12 20.23 45.35 3.19
CA VAL A 12 20.59 44.04 3.73
C VAL A 12 20.76 44.20 5.23
N ALA A 13 19.71 43.93 5.99
CA ALA A 13 19.81 43.70 7.42
C ALA A 13 20.17 42.23 7.65
N VAL A 14 21.47 41.95 7.78
CA VAL A 14 21.94 40.70 8.39
C VAL A 14 21.61 40.76 9.87
N MET A 15 20.43 40.26 10.27
CA MET A 15 20.21 39.84 11.64
C MET A 15 20.51 38.35 11.74
N ALA A 16 21.73 38.07 12.20
CA ALA A 16 22.12 36.77 12.71
C ALA A 16 21.31 36.48 13.98
N TRP A 17 20.20 35.76 13.85
CA TRP A 17 19.55 35.03 14.94
C TRP A 17 19.67 33.54 14.66
N SER A 18 20.65 32.93 15.32
CA SER A 18 20.56 31.62 15.96
C SER A 18 19.86 30.52 15.14
N LEU A 19 20.50 30.08 14.06
CA LEU A 19 20.31 28.75 13.49
C LEU A 19 20.76 27.70 14.52
N GLY A 20 19.83 27.17 15.28
CA GLY A 20 20.10 26.14 16.29
C GLY A 20 18.84 25.39 16.72
N GLY A 21 17.97 25.00 15.78
CA GLY A 21 16.75 24.28 16.14
C GLY A 21 16.02 23.49 15.05
N VAL A 22 16.39 23.60 13.77
CA VAL A 22 15.58 22.99 12.68
C VAL A 22 16.22 21.71 12.08
N GLN A 23 17.52 21.46 12.27
CA GLN A 23 18.21 20.31 11.65
C GLN A 23 18.10 18.99 12.41
N ALA A 24 17.71 18.99 13.69
CA ALA A 24 17.68 17.77 14.51
C ALA A 24 16.40 16.92 14.37
N GLN A 25 15.35 17.48 13.75
CA GLN A 25 14.06 16.79 13.61
C GLN A 25 13.89 16.11 12.24
N GLU A 26 14.54 16.61 11.19
CA GLU A 26 14.61 15.93 9.88
C GLU A 26 15.50 14.69 9.94
N SER A 27 16.70 14.77 10.53
CA SER A 27 17.62 13.63 10.63
C SER A 27 17.01 12.46 11.42
N LYS A 28 16.40 12.71 12.58
CA LYS A 28 15.74 11.66 13.37
C LYS A 28 14.56 11.00 12.65
N LYS A 29 13.89 11.72 11.74
CA LYS A 29 12.75 11.21 10.98
C LYS A 29 13.21 10.40 9.77
N THR A 30 14.31 10.81 9.13
CA THR A 30 14.96 10.03 8.06
C THR A 30 15.61 8.78 8.61
N ASP A 31 16.32 8.86 9.74
CA ASP A 31 17.00 7.72 10.36
C ASP A 31 16.00 6.66 10.84
N LYS A 32 14.84 7.08 11.40
CA LYS A 32 13.75 6.16 11.74
C LYS A 32 13.04 5.58 10.51
N ALA A 33 12.94 6.35 9.43
CA ALA A 33 12.31 5.88 8.19
C ALA A 33 13.23 4.92 7.42
N GLU A 34 14.55 5.14 7.44
CA GLU A 34 15.56 4.22 6.91
C GLU A 34 15.63 2.95 7.76
N ALA A 35 15.72 3.05 9.09
CA ALA A 35 15.70 1.89 9.96
C ALA A 35 14.40 1.07 9.83
N ALA A 36 13.25 1.73 9.61
CA ALA A 36 11.99 1.06 9.34
C ALA A 36 11.94 0.42 7.95
N LYS A 37 12.58 1.03 6.94
CA LYS A 37 12.71 0.45 5.59
C LYS A 37 13.66 -0.73 5.58
N GLU A 38 14.80 -0.65 6.25
CA GLU A 38 15.78 -1.75 6.37
C GLU A 38 15.21 -2.93 7.17
N ALA A 39 14.50 -2.67 8.28
CA ALA A 39 13.80 -3.71 9.04
C ALA A 39 12.66 -4.38 8.23
N PHE A 40 12.03 -3.63 7.33
CA PHE A 40 10.99 -4.13 6.44
C PHE A 40 11.56 -4.89 5.23
N GLU A 41 12.69 -4.45 4.68
CA GLU A 41 13.44 -5.15 3.63
C GLU A 41 14.05 -6.46 4.16
N GLN A 42 14.56 -6.47 5.40
CA GLN A 42 14.95 -7.70 6.09
C GLN A 42 13.77 -8.68 6.25
N ASP A 43 12.60 -8.22 6.70
CA ASP A 43 11.39 -9.07 6.81
C ASP A 43 10.94 -9.65 5.45
N SER A 44 11.25 -8.95 4.34
CA SER A 44 10.96 -9.39 2.97
C SER A 44 12.03 -10.29 2.34
N SER A 45 13.25 -10.31 2.91
CA SER A 45 14.39 -11.06 2.40
C SER A 45 14.12 -12.57 2.46
N SER A 46 14.39 -13.25 1.35
CA SER A 46 14.27 -14.71 1.21
C SER A 46 14.97 -15.49 2.35
N LYS A 47 16.04 -14.92 2.91
CA LYS A 47 16.82 -15.50 4.02
C LYS A 47 16.07 -15.48 5.35
N ASP A 48 15.35 -14.41 5.67
CA ASP A 48 14.63 -14.27 6.95
C ASP A 48 13.39 -15.15 7.00
N ARG A 49 12.68 -15.26 5.88
CA ARG A 49 11.57 -16.20 5.73
C ARG A 49 12.05 -17.65 5.86
N ARG A 50 13.16 -18.03 5.21
CA ARG A 50 13.75 -19.37 5.34
C ARG A 50 14.17 -19.64 6.79
N ALA A 51 14.83 -18.71 7.45
CA ALA A 51 15.26 -18.85 8.85
C ALA A 51 14.07 -18.98 9.82
N ARG A 52 12.96 -18.28 9.58
CA ARG A 52 11.72 -18.45 10.36
C ARG A 52 11.10 -19.82 10.16
N ILE A 53 11.07 -20.32 8.92
CA ILE A 53 10.54 -21.66 8.61
C ILE A 53 11.40 -22.74 9.26
N MET A 54 12.73 -22.69 9.09
CA MET A 54 13.62 -23.67 9.73
C MET A 54 13.45 -23.65 11.24
N ARG A 55 13.46 -22.48 11.90
CA ARG A 55 13.22 -22.40 13.35
C ARG A 55 11.88 -22.98 13.82
N ALA A 56 10.87 -22.99 12.97
CA ALA A 56 9.53 -23.47 13.31
C ALA A 56 9.31 -24.96 13.00
N PHE A 57 10.01 -25.50 12.00
CA PHE A 57 9.71 -26.83 11.44
C PHE A 57 10.91 -27.80 11.44
N ASP A 58 12.16 -27.33 11.47
CA ASP A 58 13.36 -28.16 11.64
C ASP A 58 13.53 -28.49 13.14
N ARG A 59 12.90 -29.61 13.55
CA ARG A 59 12.88 -30.10 14.93
C ARG A 59 14.15 -30.85 15.27
N ASN A 60 14.68 -31.59 14.30
CA ASN A 60 15.86 -32.42 14.47
C ASN A 60 17.17 -31.57 14.45
N LYS A 61 17.08 -30.31 14.00
CA LYS A 61 18.17 -29.32 13.89
C LYS A 61 19.28 -29.74 12.94
N ASP A 62 18.94 -30.52 11.91
CA ASP A 62 19.87 -30.97 10.89
C ASP A 62 20.10 -29.91 9.78
N GLY A 63 19.31 -28.83 9.80
CA GLY A 63 19.42 -27.71 8.86
C GLY A 63 18.67 -27.91 7.55
N ASP A 64 18.01 -29.06 7.37
CA ASP A 64 17.08 -29.38 6.30
C ASP A 64 15.71 -29.73 6.88
N LEU A 65 14.74 -30.05 6.01
CA LEU A 65 13.44 -30.55 6.46
C LEU A 65 13.29 -31.96 5.94
N ASP A 66 13.06 -32.92 6.82
CA ASP A 66 12.73 -34.29 6.45
C ASP A 66 11.27 -34.43 5.96
N GLU A 67 10.84 -35.62 5.57
CA GLU A 67 9.50 -35.81 4.99
C GLU A 67 8.37 -35.54 6.00
N GLU A 68 8.59 -35.80 7.29
CA GLU A 68 7.61 -35.52 8.34
C GLU A 68 7.50 -34.01 8.59
N GLU A 69 8.64 -33.33 8.70
CA GLU A 69 8.74 -31.89 8.89
C GLU A 69 8.22 -31.11 7.69
N ARG A 70 8.52 -31.56 6.46
CA ARG A 70 7.89 -31.04 5.23
C ARG A 70 6.39 -31.28 5.23
N GLY A 71 5.93 -32.43 5.70
CA GLY A 71 4.51 -32.73 5.86
C GLY A 71 3.82 -31.74 6.80
N ALA A 72 4.45 -31.43 7.94
CA ALA A 72 3.97 -30.42 8.88
C ALA A 72 3.96 -29.00 8.28
N LEU A 73 5.01 -28.63 7.55
CA LEU A 73 5.08 -27.35 6.83
C LEU A 73 4.00 -27.25 5.74
N ARG A 74 3.80 -28.30 4.94
CA ARG A 74 2.74 -28.35 3.91
C ARG A 74 1.36 -28.15 4.53
N ARG A 75 1.04 -28.90 5.59
CA ARG A 75 -0.23 -28.74 6.32
C ARG A 75 -0.40 -27.34 6.90
N TYR A 76 0.67 -26.75 7.44
CA TYR A 76 0.64 -25.37 7.93
C TYR A 76 0.36 -24.35 6.81
N ILE A 77 1.01 -24.50 5.66
CA ILE A 77 0.79 -23.63 4.49
C ILE A 77 -0.63 -23.81 3.95
N GLU A 78 -1.10 -25.05 3.85
CA GLU A 78 -2.43 -25.39 3.36
C GLU A 78 -3.52 -24.85 4.29
N ALA A 79 -3.41 -25.07 5.60
CA ALA A 79 -4.32 -24.51 6.61
C ALA A 79 -4.30 -22.97 6.63
N ARG A 80 -3.16 -22.36 6.35
CA ARG A 80 -3.07 -20.91 6.17
C ARG A 80 -3.74 -20.45 4.88
N SER A 81 -3.58 -21.20 3.79
CA SER A 81 -4.21 -20.91 2.52
C SER A 81 -5.73 -21.06 2.58
N SER A 82 -6.25 -22.06 3.30
CA SER A 82 -7.70 -22.26 3.47
C SER A 82 -8.33 -21.19 4.35
N ARG A 83 -7.63 -20.70 5.39
CA ARG A 83 -8.05 -19.51 6.17
C ARG A 83 -8.00 -18.20 5.38
N LEU A 84 -7.12 -18.11 4.37
CA LEU A 84 -7.08 -16.97 3.45
C LEU A 84 -8.16 -17.06 2.35
N GLY A 85 -8.79 -18.23 2.21
CA GLY A 85 -9.94 -18.49 1.35
C GLY A 85 -11.28 -18.50 2.11
N GLU A 86 -11.31 -18.09 3.39
CA GLU A 86 -12.56 -17.62 4.00
C GLU A 86 -13.11 -16.52 3.10
N GLU A 87 -14.41 -16.60 2.74
CA GLU A 87 -15.09 -15.62 1.89
C GLU A 87 -14.69 -14.21 2.34
N LYS A 88 -13.74 -13.62 1.60
CA LYS A 88 -13.29 -12.28 1.90
C LYS A 88 -14.51 -11.40 1.64
N ASN A 89 -15.14 -10.92 2.71
CA ASN A 89 -16.32 -10.10 2.59
C ASN A 89 -15.93 -8.89 1.73
N ARG A 90 -16.59 -8.73 0.59
CA ARG A 90 -16.28 -7.73 -0.43
C ARG A 90 -16.84 -6.37 -0.01
N ASP A 91 -16.39 -5.88 1.14
CA ASP A 91 -16.86 -4.67 1.80
C ASP A 91 -15.87 -3.49 1.65
N ASP A 92 -15.06 -3.51 0.59
CA ASP A 92 -14.07 -2.46 0.32
C ASP A 92 -14.70 -1.07 0.27
N LYS A 93 -14.01 -0.12 0.90
CA LYS A 93 -14.50 1.24 1.10
C LYS A 93 -13.82 2.21 0.15
N ILE A 94 -14.63 3.10 -0.41
CA ILE A 94 -14.14 4.28 -1.13
C ILE A 94 -13.48 5.22 -0.11
N LYS A 95 -12.24 5.60 -0.40
CA LYS A 95 -11.42 6.54 0.35
C LYS A 95 -11.56 7.93 -0.26
N VAL A 96 -11.62 8.93 0.60
CA VAL A 96 -11.73 10.33 0.23
C VAL A 96 -10.60 11.13 0.90
N PRO A 97 -10.18 12.27 0.32
CA PRO A 97 -9.25 13.19 0.96
C PRO A 97 -9.76 13.69 2.32
N LYS A 98 -8.86 14.11 3.21
CA LYS A 98 -9.22 14.58 4.57
C LYS A 98 -10.11 15.82 4.55
N ASP A 99 -9.93 16.67 3.55
CA ASP A 99 -10.66 17.91 3.34
C ASP A 99 -11.83 17.76 2.34
N TYR A 100 -12.31 16.52 2.14
CA TYR A 100 -13.42 16.22 1.24
C TYR A 100 -14.62 17.17 1.41
N ASP A 101 -14.89 17.93 0.35
CA ASP A 101 -16.07 18.80 0.23
C ASP A 101 -17.18 18.11 -0.58
N PRO A 102 -18.34 17.75 0.01
CA PRO A 102 -19.45 17.11 -0.70
C PRO A 102 -20.09 17.98 -1.80
N LYS A 103 -19.73 19.27 -1.92
CA LYS A 103 -20.21 20.16 -2.99
C LYS A 103 -19.33 20.11 -4.24
N LYS A 104 -18.11 19.57 -4.12
CA LYS A 104 -17.15 19.45 -5.23
C LYS A 104 -17.26 18.07 -5.88
N ARG A 105 -17.09 18.02 -7.21
CA ARG A 105 -16.99 16.76 -7.95
C ARG A 105 -15.54 16.27 -7.93
N TYR A 106 -15.34 15.01 -7.58
CA TYR A 106 -14.03 14.36 -7.55
C TYR A 106 -13.96 13.26 -8.61
N PRO A 107 -12.82 13.12 -9.33
CA PRO A 107 -12.55 11.90 -10.10
C PRO A 107 -12.54 10.69 -9.18
N PHE A 108 -13.05 9.55 -9.66
CA PHE A 108 -12.96 8.27 -8.97
C PHE A 108 -11.92 7.37 -9.63
N ILE A 109 -10.92 6.94 -8.86
CA ILE A 109 -9.90 5.98 -9.30
C ILE A 109 -10.17 4.62 -8.68
N LEU A 110 -10.43 3.62 -9.54
CA LEU A 110 -10.50 2.23 -9.14
C LEU A 110 -9.17 1.54 -9.46
N SER A 111 -8.38 1.22 -8.43
CA SER A 111 -7.02 0.70 -8.59
C SER A 111 -6.95 -0.78 -8.21
N LEU A 112 -6.80 -1.64 -9.21
CA LEU A 112 -6.79 -3.09 -9.04
C LEU A 112 -5.36 -3.63 -8.90
N HIS A 113 -5.15 -4.56 -7.98
CA HIS A 113 -3.89 -5.27 -7.84
C HIS A 113 -3.73 -6.37 -8.91
N GLY A 114 -2.50 -6.73 -9.25
CA GLY A 114 -2.19 -7.86 -10.14
C GLY A 114 -2.40 -9.24 -9.48
N TYR A 115 -2.32 -10.30 -10.29
CA TYR A 115 -2.46 -11.68 -9.81
C TYR A 115 -1.51 -12.02 -8.66
N GLY A 116 -2.03 -12.70 -7.62
CA GLY A 116 -1.27 -13.12 -6.45
C GLY A 116 -0.93 -12.00 -5.45
N SER A 117 -1.25 -10.74 -5.79
CA SER A 117 -1.02 -9.56 -4.96
C SER A 117 -2.20 -9.28 -4.01
N SER A 118 -2.29 -8.06 -3.50
CA SER A 118 -3.38 -7.59 -2.63
C SER A 118 -3.52 -6.07 -2.74
N SER A 119 -4.62 -5.51 -2.25
CA SER A 119 -4.85 -4.07 -2.05
C SER A 119 -3.67 -3.41 -1.32
N ARG A 120 -3.21 -3.99 -0.22
CA ARG A 120 -2.03 -3.52 0.52
C ARG A 120 -0.75 -3.56 -0.33
N GLY A 121 -0.62 -4.52 -1.24
CA GLY A 121 0.47 -4.56 -2.21
C GLY A 121 0.36 -3.40 -3.20
N GLN A 122 -0.83 -3.17 -3.74
CA GLN A 122 -1.12 -2.11 -4.70
C GLN A 122 -0.85 -0.72 -4.13
N LEU A 123 -1.33 -0.44 -2.91
CA LEU A 123 -1.17 0.87 -2.26
C LEU A 123 0.28 1.16 -1.82
N ARG A 124 1.14 0.14 -1.74
CA ARG A 124 2.57 0.34 -1.56
C ARG A 124 3.27 0.73 -2.86
N PHE A 125 2.77 0.26 -3.99
CA PHE A 125 3.33 0.59 -5.31
C PHE A 125 2.83 1.95 -5.82
N PHE A 126 1.53 2.21 -5.67
CA PHE A 126 0.90 3.50 -5.96
C PHE A 126 0.45 4.17 -4.66
N PRO A 127 1.07 5.30 -4.25
CA PRO A 127 0.74 5.98 -2.99
C PRO A 127 -0.56 6.80 -3.14
N LEU A 128 -1.68 6.11 -3.39
CA LEU A 128 -2.96 6.74 -3.74
C LEU A 128 -3.52 7.65 -2.64
N GLU A 129 -3.21 7.38 -1.37
CA GLU A 129 -3.63 8.26 -0.27
C GLU A 129 -2.99 9.65 -0.40
N GLU A 130 -1.65 9.72 -0.50
CA GLU A 130 -0.95 10.99 -0.67
C GLU A 130 -1.35 11.71 -1.96
N LEU A 131 -1.50 10.94 -3.04
CA LEU A 131 -1.91 11.50 -4.33
C LEU A 131 -3.35 12.02 -4.31
N ALA A 132 -4.27 11.35 -3.60
CA ALA A 132 -5.65 11.78 -3.45
C ALA A 132 -5.74 13.13 -2.72
N GLU A 133 -4.98 13.29 -1.63
CA GLU A 133 -4.89 14.56 -0.90
C GLU A 133 -4.30 15.68 -1.78
N LYS A 134 -3.30 15.36 -2.61
CA LYS A 134 -2.61 16.35 -3.44
C LYS A 134 -3.40 16.77 -4.67
N HIS A 135 -4.17 15.85 -5.24
CA HIS A 135 -4.78 16.00 -6.57
C HIS A 135 -6.30 15.94 -6.57
N ASP A 136 -6.94 15.95 -5.39
CA ASP A 136 -8.38 16.01 -5.25
C ASP A 136 -9.10 14.89 -6.02
N PHE A 137 -8.80 13.64 -5.70
CA PHE A 137 -9.57 12.49 -6.19
C PHE A 137 -9.97 11.56 -5.07
N ILE A 138 -11.04 10.79 -5.31
CA ILE A 138 -11.46 9.70 -4.44
C ILE A 138 -11.06 8.37 -5.07
N TYR A 139 -10.83 7.33 -4.27
CA TYR A 139 -10.38 6.05 -4.84
C TYR A 139 -10.88 4.84 -4.06
N SER A 140 -10.83 3.68 -4.72
CA SER A 140 -10.95 2.39 -4.07
C SER A 140 -9.86 1.47 -4.60
N ALA A 141 -9.26 0.68 -3.72
CA ALA A 141 -8.28 -0.34 -4.08
C ALA A 141 -8.74 -1.68 -3.47
N PRO A 142 -9.72 -2.36 -4.10
CA PRO A 142 -10.31 -3.56 -3.54
C PRO A 142 -9.37 -4.78 -3.63
N ASP A 143 -9.64 -5.77 -2.79
CA ASP A 143 -9.00 -7.09 -2.88
C ASP A 143 -9.85 -8.06 -3.73
N ALA A 144 -9.18 -8.83 -4.57
CA ALA A 144 -9.79 -9.96 -5.26
C ALA A 144 -9.96 -11.15 -4.29
N VAL A 145 -10.94 -12.01 -4.58
CA VAL A 145 -11.06 -13.31 -3.87
C VAL A 145 -9.88 -14.18 -4.29
N ASP A 146 -9.26 -14.87 -3.33
CA ASP A 146 -8.05 -15.68 -3.55
C ASP A 146 -6.90 -14.93 -4.27
N ARG A 147 -6.89 -13.59 -4.21
CA ARG A 147 -5.90 -12.73 -4.89
C ARG A 147 -5.90 -12.89 -6.41
N SER A 148 -7.05 -13.24 -7.00
CA SER A 148 -7.21 -13.44 -8.43
C SER A 148 -8.52 -12.87 -8.94
N TRP A 149 -8.45 -12.12 -10.05
CA TRP A 149 -9.64 -11.59 -10.72
C TRP A 149 -10.15 -12.58 -11.78
N ASN A 150 -11.47 -12.68 -11.97
CA ASN A 150 -12.21 -13.50 -12.93
C ASN A 150 -12.00 -13.03 -14.39
N ALA A 151 -10.74 -12.88 -14.81
CA ALA A 151 -10.38 -12.22 -16.05
C ALA A 151 -10.73 -13.05 -17.30
N THR A 152 -9.86 -13.95 -17.73
CA THR A 152 -10.06 -14.74 -18.95
C THR A 152 -9.63 -16.18 -18.73
N GLU A 153 -10.03 -17.09 -19.60
CA GLU A 153 -9.57 -18.50 -19.53
C GLU A 153 -8.05 -18.64 -19.61
N ALA A 154 -7.35 -17.67 -20.20
CA ALA A 154 -5.89 -17.65 -20.30
C ALA A 154 -5.19 -17.24 -18.99
N CYS A 155 -5.87 -16.54 -18.08
CA CYS A 155 -5.32 -16.20 -16.78
C CYS A 155 -6.40 -15.88 -15.74
N CYS A 156 -6.09 -16.27 -14.51
CA CYS A 156 -6.59 -15.62 -13.32
C CYS A 156 -8.01 -16.07 -12.92
N ASP A 157 -8.64 -16.98 -13.66
CA ASP A 157 -9.96 -17.55 -13.36
C ASP A 157 -9.90 -19.06 -13.04
N TRP A 158 -8.99 -19.49 -12.17
CA TRP A 158 -8.68 -20.92 -11.97
C TRP A 158 -9.49 -21.64 -10.90
N ARG A 159 -10.30 -20.94 -10.09
CA ARG A 159 -10.91 -21.51 -8.86
C ARG A 159 -12.42 -21.36 -8.74
N GLY A 160 -13.09 -20.91 -9.79
CA GLY A 160 -14.55 -20.82 -9.86
C GLY A 160 -15.04 -19.47 -10.37
N LYS A 161 -16.34 -19.41 -10.73
CA LYS A 161 -16.97 -18.22 -11.32
C LYS A 161 -17.31 -17.19 -10.24
N VAL A 162 -16.32 -16.45 -9.75
CA VAL A 162 -16.58 -15.21 -9.02
C VAL A 162 -16.96 -14.13 -10.04
N ASP A 163 -17.93 -13.26 -9.75
CA ASP A 163 -18.33 -12.18 -10.65
C ASP A 163 -17.70 -10.84 -10.22
N ASP A 164 -16.45 -10.60 -10.64
CA ASP A 164 -15.76 -9.36 -10.27
C ASP A 164 -16.27 -8.17 -11.04
N SER A 165 -16.74 -8.36 -12.27
CA SER A 165 -17.37 -7.29 -13.04
C SER A 165 -18.55 -6.68 -12.29
N LYS A 166 -19.44 -7.52 -11.75
CA LYS A 166 -20.57 -7.05 -10.92
C LYS A 166 -20.09 -6.37 -9.64
N TYR A 167 -19.09 -6.92 -8.97
CA TYR A 167 -18.55 -6.33 -7.75
C TYR A 167 -17.93 -4.94 -7.99
N LEU A 168 -17.01 -4.85 -8.94
CA LEU A 168 -16.32 -3.61 -9.30
C LEU A 168 -17.31 -2.56 -9.82
N ARG A 169 -18.31 -2.97 -10.60
CA ARG A 169 -19.43 -2.10 -10.99
C ARG A 169 -20.19 -1.57 -9.79
N GLY A 170 -20.49 -2.42 -8.80
CA GLY A 170 -21.14 -2.00 -7.55
C GLY A 170 -20.35 -0.93 -6.78
N LEU A 171 -19.01 -1.02 -6.79
CA LEU A 171 -18.16 0.04 -6.21
C LEU A 171 -18.27 1.35 -6.97
N ILE A 172 -18.28 1.31 -8.30
CA ILE A 172 -18.46 2.50 -9.15
C ILE A 172 -19.83 3.13 -8.92
N GLU A 173 -20.90 2.33 -8.92
CA GLU A 173 -22.27 2.82 -8.69
C GLU A 173 -22.42 3.40 -7.28
N SER A 174 -21.81 2.78 -6.27
CA SER A 174 -21.74 3.31 -4.90
C SER A 174 -21.01 4.66 -4.85
N ALA A 175 -19.91 4.80 -5.58
CA ALA A 175 -19.16 6.05 -5.67
C ALA A 175 -20.03 7.16 -6.28
N VAL A 176 -20.61 6.91 -7.44
CA VAL A 176 -21.47 7.86 -8.17
C VAL A 176 -22.69 8.29 -7.34
N LYS A 177 -23.25 7.37 -6.54
CA LYS A 177 -24.42 7.65 -5.71
C LYS A 177 -24.10 8.48 -4.47
N LYS A 178 -22.92 8.29 -3.87
CA LYS A 178 -22.60 8.81 -2.53
C LYS A 178 -21.74 10.07 -2.54
N TYR A 179 -20.88 10.23 -3.54
CA TYR A 179 -19.89 11.31 -3.63
C TYR A 179 -20.08 12.10 -4.93
#